data_AF-A0A9E3FGT6-F1
#
_entry.id   AF-A0A9E3FGT6-F1
#
_cell.length_a   1.000
_cell.length_b   1.000
_cell.length_c   1.000
_cell.angle_alpha   90.00
_cell.angle_beta   90.00
_cell.angle_gamma   90.00
#
_symmetry.space_group_name_H-M   'P 1'
#
loop_
_entity.id
_entity.type
_entity.pdbx_description
1 polymer ?
#
loop_
_entity_poly.entity_id
_entity_poly.type
_entity_poly.pdbx_seq_one_letter_code
_entity_poly.pdbx_strand_id
1 'polypeptide(L)'
;MRKPFIPAAFLSALFLTSCGGGAPAPSAARNANATASGNAQTSIQHGPSSSNPGVTASHGGTTGAAPSAADAASERALVDTKELDARIKSAAEKARASGASASDKKAAADAYLARGNVYWSGGNPKLYKYALADFRKVLAYDPSNDEAKQKIDTIVGIYQSMGRPVPEVPDEP
;
A
#
# COMPACT_ATOMS: atom_id res chain seq x y z
N MET A 1 -47.92 16.65 -14.12
CA MET A 1 -47.90 17.04 -15.55
C MET A 1 -46.67 16.41 -16.20
N ARG A 2 -46.81 16.02 -17.47
CA ARG A 2 -46.08 14.94 -18.18
C ARG A 2 -44.66 15.36 -18.63
N LYS A 3 -43.75 14.37 -18.63
CA LYS A 3 -42.41 14.38 -19.26
C LYS A 3 -42.53 14.27 -20.80
N PRO A 4 -41.49 14.70 -21.53
CA PRO A 4 -40.91 13.91 -22.63
C PRO A 4 -39.43 13.61 -22.30
N PHE A 5 -38.91 12.38 -22.16
CA PHE A 5 -38.87 11.19 -23.03
C PHE A 5 -38.35 11.48 -24.45
N ILE A 6 -37.03 11.33 -24.64
CA ILE A 6 -36.35 11.28 -25.94
C ILE A 6 -35.81 9.85 -26.10
N PRO A 7 -36.26 9.08 -27.10
CA PRO A 7 -35.76 7.74 -27.37
C PRO A 7 -34.68 7.71 -28.47
N ALA A 8 -33.78 6.74 -28.31
CA ALA A 8 -33.18 5.86 -29.32
C ALA A 8 -32.43 6.43 -30.54
N ALA A 9 -31.16 6.02 -30.65
CA ALA A 9 -30.63 5.46 -31.90
C ALA A 9 -29.58 4.38 -31.60
N PHE A 10 -29.97 3.13 -31.84
CA PHE A 10 -29.12 1.96 -32.01
C PHE A 10 -28.26 2.13 -33.27
N LEU A 11 -26.97 1.79 -33.23
CA LEU A 11 -26.31 1.21 -34.40
C LEU A 11 -25.17 0.25 -34.00
N SER A 12 -25.42 -1.02 -34.27
CA SER A 12 -24.49 -2.15 -34.20
C SER A 12 -23.37 -2.05 -35.23
N ALA A 13 -22.17 -2.54 -34.89
CA ALA A 13 -21.35 -3.33 -35.82
C ALA A 13 -20.30 -4.15 -35.06
N LEU A 14 -20.34 -5.47 -35.26
CA LEU A 14 -19.34 -6.45 -34.85
C LEU A 14 -18.04 -6.27 -35.63
N PHE A 15 -16.89 -6.53 -34.99
CA PHE A 15 -15.84 -7.33 -35.63
C PHE A 15 -15.22 -8.29 -34.62
N LEU A 16 -15.37 -9.58 -34.93
CA LEU A 16 -14.69 -10.71 -34.30
C LEU A 16 -13.26 -10.84 -34.84
N THR A 17 -12.45 -11.57 -34.07
CA THR A 17 -11.35 -12.45 -34.51
C THR A 17 -9.94 -11.84 -34.54
N SER A 18 -9.12 -12.22 -33.56
CA SER A 18 -7.84 -12.86 -33.84
C SER A 18 -7.44 -13.77 -32.69
N CYS A 19 -7.45 -15.08 -32.96
CA CYS A 19 -6.76 -16.10 -32.20
C CYS A 19 -5.29 -16.14 -32.64
N GLY A 20 -4.38 -16.09 -31.68
CA GLY A 20 -2.97 -16.48 -31.81
C GLY A 20 -2.37 -16.35 -30.42
N GLY A 21 -2.01 -17.41 -29.69
CA GLY A 21 -1.34 -18.62 -30.13
C GLY A 21 0.06 -18.55 -29.53
N GLY A 22 0.27 -19.15 -28.36
CA GLY A 22 1.58 -19.25 -27.72
C GLY A 22 1.53 -19.52 -26.22
N ALA A 23 1.54 -20.80 -25.86
CA ALA A 23 1.98 -21.29 -24.55
C ALA A 23 2.83 -22.55 -24.80
N PRO A 24 3.70 -23.01 -23.88
CA PRO A 24 4.28 -22.36 -22.70
C PRO A 24 5.84 -22.47 -22.68
N ALA A 25 6.50 -21.82 -21.73
CA ALA A 25 7.82 -22.26 -21.26
C ALA A 25 7.87 -22.20 -19.72
N PRO A 26 7.95 -23.34 -19.03
CA PRO A 26 8.22 -23.38 -17.60
C PRO A 26 9.73 -23.38 -17.36
N SER A 27 10.27 -22.26 -16.92
CA SER A 27 11.63 -22.20 -16.38
C SER A 27 11.58 -22.23 -14.86
N ALA A 28 11.71 -23.44 -14.33
CA ALA A 28 12.02 -23.68 -12.93
C ALA A 28 13.40 -23.07 -12.59
N ALA A 29 13.42 -22.09 -11.70
CA ALA A 29 14.63 -21.73 -10.96
C ALA A 29 14.46 -22.23 -9.52
N ARG A 30 15.32 -23.19 -9.19
CA ARG A 30 15.37 -23.94 -7.95
C ARG A 30 15.73 -23.01 -6.78
N ASN A 31 14.87 -23.03 -5.78
CA ASN A 31 15.15 -22.55 -4.44
C ASN A 31 16.16 -23.50 -3.78
N ALA A 32 17.34 -22.99 -3.46
CA ALA A 32 18.31 -23.65 -2.62
C ALA A 32 18.83 -22.61 -1.62
N ASN A 33 18.19 -22.52 -0.47
CA ASN A 33 18.92 -22.11 0.72
C ASN A 33 18.72 -23.14 1.82
N ALA A 34 19.85 -23.66 2.25
CA ALA A 34 20.01 -24.85 3.05
C ALA A 34 19.63 -24.59 4.51
N THR A 35 19.07 -25.63 5.10
CA THR A 35 18.95 -25.85 6.55
C THR A 35 20.35 -25.85 7.18
N ALA A 36 20.63 -24.89 8.06
CA ALA A 36 21.73 -25.00 9.02
C ALA A 36 21.16 -25.32 10.39
N SER A 37 21.24 -26.62 10.70
CA SER A 37 21.12 -27.19 12.03
C SER A 37 22.20 -26.60 12.96
N GLY A 38 21.82 -26.20 14.16
CA GLY A 38 22.71 -25.61 15.15
C GLY A 38 22.07 -25.55 16.53
N ASN A 39 21.75 -26.73 17.08
CA ASN A 39 21.31 -26.92 18.46
C ASN A 39 22.53 -27.22 19.33
N ALA A 40 22.87 -26.34 20.28
CA ALA A 40 23.68 -26.66 21.46
C ALA A 40 23.59 -25.56 22.53
N GLN A 41 23.02 -25.94 23.68
CA GLN A 41 23.36 -25.63 25.09
C GLN A 41 23.79 -24.18 25.46
N THR A 42 23.30 -23.57 26.54
CA THR A 42 23.53 -24.00 27.93
C THR A 42 22.54 -23.40 28.95
N SER A 43 22.22 -24.21 29.95
CA SER A 43 21.57 -23.89 31.23
C SER A 43 22.39 -22.95 32.12
N ILE A 44 21.77 -21.90 32.67
CA ILE A 44 22.10 -21.25 33.97
C ILE A 44 20.77 -20.68 34.52
N GLN A 45 20.05 -21.41 35.37
CA GLN A 45 20.03 -21.31 36.84
C GLN A 45 19.36 -20.03 37.41
N HIS A 46 18.23 -20.25 38.08
CA HIS A 46 17.48 -19.27 38.88
C HIS A 46 18.15 -18.98 40.24
N GLY A 47 18.05 -17.73 40.70
CA GLY A 47 18.25 -17.33 42.09
C GLY A 47 17.40 -16.09 42.42
N PRO A 48 16.65 -16.08 43.53
CA PRO A 48 15.81 -14.94 43.93
C PRO A 48 16.52 -14.02 44.93
N SER A 49 16.06 -12.76 45.00
CA SER A 49 15.94 -11.89 46.20
C SER A 49 16.43 -10.46 45.98
N SER A 50 15.44 -9.56 45.98
CA SER A 50 15.30 -8.40 46.88
C SER A 50 16.21 -7.16 46.73
N SER A 51 15.52 -6.06 46.36
CA SER A 51 15.54 -4.73 47.01
C SER A 51 16.61 -3.68 46.66
N ASN A 52 16.21 -2.74 45.78
CA ASN A 52 16.33 -1.25 45.83
C ASN A 52 17.73 -0.56 45.93
N PRO A 53 17.85 0.75 45.65
CA PRO A 53 17.18 1.62 44.67
C PRO A 53 18.18 2.45 43.82
N GLY A 54 17.69 3.04 42.72
CA GLY A 54 18.13 4.35 42.25
C GLY A 54 19.51 4.46 41.58
N VAL A 55 19.55 4.26 40.27
CA VAL A 55 20.26 5.16 39.37
C VAL A 55 19.46 5.32 38.08
N THR A 56 19.17 6.58 37.77
CA THR A 56 18.60 7.07 36.52
C THR A 56 19.52 6.68 35.36
N ALA A 57 19.23 5.54 34.74
CA ALA A 57 19.74 5.20 33.43
C ALA A 57 18.57 5.41 32.45
N SER A 58 18.50 6.62 31.89
CA SER A 58 17.60 6.96 30.78
C SER A 58 18.07 6.22 29.53
N HIS A 59 17.78 4.92 29.48
CA HIS A 59 17.80 4.11 28.28
C HIS A 59 16.35 4.05 27.78
N GLY A 60 15.89 5.15 27.21
CA GLY A 60 14.61 5.24 26.53
C GLY A 60 14.74 4.59 25.16
N GLY A 61 14.29 3.35 25.05
CA GLY A 61 14.30 2.55 23.84
C GLY A 61 13.72 3.27 22.62
N THR A 62 14.37 3.04 21.48
CA THR A 62 13.88 3.37 20.14
C THR A 62 12.73 2.44 19.72
N THR A 63 11.76 2.26 20.61
CA THR A 63 10.54 1.50 20.34
C THR A 63 9.47 2.45 19.82
N GLY A 64 9.38 2.55 18.49
CA GLY A 64 8.11 2.61 17.77
C GLY A 64 7.08 3.65 18.22
N ALA A 65 7.48 4.84 18.66
CA ALA A 65 6.54 5.95 18.74
C ALA A 65 6.06 6.25 17.32
N ALA A 66 4.76 6.09 17.08
CA ALA A 66 4.14 6.49 15.83
C ALA A 66 4.53 7.96 15.56
N PRO A 67 4.99 8.32 14.35
CA PRO A 67 5.38 9.69 14.05
C PRO A 67 4.20 10.61 14.36
N SER A 68 4.46 11.74 15.03
CA SER A 68 3.43 12.73 15.31
C SER A 68 2.81 13.19 14.00
N ALA A 69 1.55 13.64 14.01
CA ALA A 69 0.90 14.16 12.80
C ALA A 69 1.72 15.29 12.12
N ALA A 70 2.44 16.08 12.91
CA ALA A 70 3.39 17.08 12.43
C ALA A 70 4.59 16.45 11.69
N ASP A 71 5.19 15.39 12.24
CA ASP A 71 6.29 14.65 11.58
C ASP A 71 5.82 14.01 10.27
N ALA A 72 4.60 13.46 10.26
CA ALA A 72 4.03 12.87 9.05
C ALA A 72 3.74 13.91 7.95
N ALA A 73 3.35 15.12 8.33
CA ALA A 73 3.18 16.23 7.40
C ALA A 73 4.52 16.70 6.83
N SER A 74 5.56 16.80 7.67
CA SER A 74 6.92 17.15 7.25
C SER A 74 7.56 16.11 6.31
N GLU A 75 7.32 14.82 6.55
CA GLU A 75 7.81 13.76 5.66
C GLU A 75 7.08 13.74 4.31
N ARG A 76 5.77 14.01 4.28
CA ARG A 76 5.02 14.13 3.02
C ARG A 76 5.46 15.34 2.20
N ALA A 77 5.92 16.41 2.84
CA ALA A 77 6.43 17.62 2.17
C ALA A 77 7.73 17.40 1.37
N LEU A 78 8.36 16.21 1.45
CA LEU A 78 9.48 15.83 0.60
C LEU A 78 9.10 15.76 -0.89
N VAL A 79 7.82 15.61 -1.20
CA VAL A 79 7.27 15.61 -2.56
C VAL A 79 6.04 16.50 -2.63
N ASP A 80 5.82 17.19 -3.76
CA ASP A 80 4.61 17.99 -3.94
C ASP A 80 3.46 17.12 -4.41
N THR A 81 2.47 16.92 -3.53
CA THR A 81 1.25 16.16 -3.83
C THR A 81 -0.02 16.99 -3.75
N LYS A 82 0.06 18.32 -3.58
CA LYS A 82 -1.12 19.15 -3.26
C LYS A 82 -2.23 19.05 -4.30
N GLU A 83 -1.87 19.07 -5.58
CA GLU A 83 -2.84 18.92 -6.67
C GLU A 83 -3.47 17.52 -6.69
N LEU A 84 -2.67 16.49 -6.40
CA LEU A 84 -3.14 15.11 -6.30
C LEU A 84 -4.05 14.92 -5.09
N ASP A 85 -3.77 15.57 -3.97
CA ASP A 85 -4.60 15.54 -2.78
C ASP A 85 -5.98 16.16 -3.05
N ALA A 86 -6.02 17.29 -3.76
CA ALA A 86 -7.28 17.90 -4.20
C ALA A 86 -8.07 16.97 -5.15
N ARG A 87 -7.37 16.31 -6.08
CA ARG A 87 -7.98 15.35 -7.01
C ARG A 87 -8.53 14.13 -6.28
N ILE A 88 -7.78 13.58 -5.32
CA ILE A 88 -8.20 12.46 -4.48
C ILE A 88 -9.44 12.85 -3.69
N LYS A 89 -9.45 14.02 -3.05
CA LYS A 89 -10.62 14.48 -2.28
C LYS A 89 -11.88 14.47 -3.14
N SER A 90 -11.83 15.11 -4.32
CA SER A 90 -12.98 15.16 -5.22
C SER A 90 -13.40 13.78 -5.74
N ALA A 91 -12.44 12.94 -6.13
CA ALA A 91 -12.73 11.62 -6.69
C ALA A 91 -13.24 10.64 -5.63
N ALA A 92 -12.65 10.64 -4.43
CA ALA A 92 -13.04 9.78 -3.32
C ALA A 92 -14.43 10.14 -2.79
N GLU A 93 -14.78 11.44 -2.73
CA GLU A 93 -16.14 11.87 -2.38
C GLU A 93 -17.18 11.31 -3.35
N LYS A 94 -16.92 11.39 -4.67
CA LYS A 94 -17.80 10.80 -5.70
C LYS A 94 -17.88 9.28 -5.59
N ALA A 95 -16.75 8.61 -5.38
CA ALA A 95 -16.69 7.16 -5.26
C ALA A 95 -17.37 6.62 -4.00
N ARG A 96 -17.51 7.44 -2.95
CA ARG A 96 -18.19 7.10 -1.69
C ARG A 96 -19.69 7.41 -1.72
N ALA A 97 -20.18 8.19 -2.69
CA ALA A 97 -21.59 8.50 -2.79
C ALA A 97 -22.45 7.25 -3.03
N SER A 98 -23.64 7.22 -2.42
CA SER A 98 -24.63 6.17 -2.67
C SER A 98 -25.03 6.17 -4.14
N GLY A 99 -24.65 5.12 -4.87
CA GLY A 99 -24.86 5.01 -6.32
C GLY A 99 -23.64 5.35 -7.18
N ALA A 100 -22.45 5.49 -6.58
CA ALA A 100 -21.20 5.68 -7.32
C ALA A 100 -21.03 4.63 -8.43
N SER A 101 -20.74 5.10 -9.64
CA SER A 101 -20.51 4.24 -10.79
C SER A 101 -19.15 3.54 -10.71
N ALA A 102 -18.95 2.50 -11.53
CA ALA A 102 -17.63 1.89 -11.69
C ALA A 102 -16.59 2.93 -12.17
N SER A 103 -17.01 3.90 -12.98
CA SER A 103 -16.14 4.99 -13.44
C SER A 103 -15.72 5.91 -12.30
N ASP A 104 -16.60 6.21 -11.33
CA ASP A 104 -16.25 7.06 -10.18
C ASP A 104 -15.23 6.38 -9.28
N LYS A 105 -15.43 5.08 -9.02
CA LYS A 105 -14.46 4.26 -8.28
C LYS A 105 -13.12 4.20 -9.02
N LYS A 106 -13.14 3.99 -10.33
CA LYS A 106 -11.92 3.98 -11.15
C LYS A 106 -11.20 5.33 -11.11
N ALA A 107 -11.92 6.45 -11.16
CA ALA A 107 -11.34 7.78 -11.04
C ALA A 107 -10.67 8.01 -9.67
N ALA A 108 -11.28 7.49 -8.59
CA ALA A 108 -10.64 7.50 -7.27
C ALA A 108 -9.39 6.62 -7.24
N ALA A 109 -9.47 5.39 -7.77
CA ALA A 109 -8.32 4.49 -7.89
C ALA A 109 -7.16 5.15 -8.64
N ASP A 110 -7.42 5.81 -9.77
CA ASP A 110 -6.41 6.49 -10.57
C ASP A 110 -5.77 7.68 -9.84
N ALA A 111 -6.55 8.43 -9.07
CA ALA A 111 -6.04 9.53 -8.26
C ALA A 111 -5.10 9.04 -7.14
N TYR A 112 -5.49 7.97 -6.43
CA TYR A 112 -4.63 7.33 -5.43
C TYR A 112 -3.38 6.71 -6.06
N LEU A 113 -3.51 6.05 -7.22
CA LEU A 113 -2.38 5.46 -7.93
C LEU A 113 -1.35 6.53 -8.32
N ALA A 114 -1.81 7.67 -8.83
CA ALA A 114 -0.94 8.79 -9.18
C ALA A 114 -0.15 9.31 -7.96
N ARG A 115 -0.81 9.54 -6.83
CA ARG A 115 -0.14 9.99 -5.59
C ARG A 115 0.82 8.93 -5.03
N GLY A 116 0.38 7.68 -4.99
CA GLY A 116 1.23 6.56 -4.57
C GLY A 116 2.50 6.45 -5.44
N ASN A 117 2.37 6.68 -6.74
CA ASN A 117 3.51 6.69 -7.67
C ASN A 117 4.48 7.85 -7.43
N VAL A 118 4.01 9.03 -6.98
CA VAL A 118 4.88 10.14 -6.56
C VAL A 118 5.68 9.74 -5.32
N TYR A 119 5.03 9.18 -4.29
CA TYR A 119 5.72 8.71 -3.09
C TYR A 119 6.71 7.57 -3.37
N TRP A 120 6.33 6.63 -4.25
CA TRP A 120 7.19 5.54 -4.71
C TRP A 120 8.42 6.06 -5.44
N SER A 121 8.23 6.96 -6.41
CA SER A 121 9.29 7.49 -7.27
C SER A 121 10.21 8.48 -6.56
N GLY A 122 9.79 9.03 -5.41
CA GLY A 122 10.63 9.87 -4.56
C GLY A 122 11.88 9.16 -4.01
N GLY A 123 11.98 7.82 -4.13
CA GLY A 123 13.20 7.06 -3.85
C GLY A 123 13.62 7.02 -2.37
N ASN A 124 12.80 7.56 -1.47
CA ASN A 124 13.09 7.62 -0.04
C ASN A 124 12.28 6.54 0.70
N PRO A 125 12.92 5.62 1.45
CA PRO A 125 12.21 4.59 2.22
C PRO A 125 11.17 5.12 3.21
N LYS A 126 11.32 6.37 3.68
CA LYS A 126 10.32 7.03 4.54
C LYS A 126 9.00 7.29 3.81
N LEU A 127 9.01 7.40 2.49
CA LEU A 127 7.82 7.64 1.68
C LEU A 127 7.04 6.37 1.34
N TYR A 128 7.68 5.19 1.45
CA TYR A 128 7.04 3.92 1.09
C TYR A 128 5.81 3.58 1.93
N LYS A 129 5.74 4.03 3.18
CA LYS A 129 4.50 3.89 3.98
C LYS A 129 3.31 4.66 3.39
N TYR A 130 3.56 5.83 2.79
CA TYR A 130 2.51 6.63 2.15
C TYR A 130 2.12 6.01 0.80
N ALA A 131 3.11 5.59 0.00
CA ALA A 131 2.87 4.86 -1.24
C ALA A 131 2.05 3.58 -1.00
N LEU A 132 2.40 2.81 0.05
CA LEU A 132 1.71 1.58 0.43
C LEU A 132 0.24 1.83 0.81
N ALA A 133 -0.03 2.88 1.59
CA ALA A 133 -1.39 3.27 1.94
C ALA A 133 -2.21 3.61 0.68
N ASP A 134 -1.63 4.39 -0.24
CA ASP A 134 -2.29 4.78 -1.49
C ASP A 134 -2.57 3.58 -2.40
N PHE A 135 -1.59 2.70 -2.64
CA PHE A 135 -1.81 1.51 -3.47
C PHE A 135 -2.87 0.56 -2.89
N ARG A 136 -2.97 0.45 -1.56
CA ARG A 136 -4.06 -0.31 -0.94
C ARG A 136 -5.42 0.33 -1.17
N LYS A 137 -5.52 1.67 -1.17
CA LYS A 137 -6.75 2.38 -1.58
C LYS A 137 -7.07 2.16 -3.06
N VAL A 138 -6.07 2.07 -3.94
CA VAL A 138 -6.27 1.68 -5.34
C VAL A 138 -7.00 0.35 -5.41
N LEU A 139 -6.52 -0.69 -4.71
CA LEU A 139 -7.15 -2.01 -4.72
C LEU A 139 -8.53 -2.06 -4.05
N ALA A 140 -8.82 -1.14 -3.13
CA ALA A 140 -10.15 -1.01 -2.55
C ALA A 140 -11.20 -0.51 -3.58
N TYR A 141 -10.79 0.29 -4.57
CA TYR A 141 -11.66 0.81 -5.62
C TYR A 141 -11.57 0.03 -6.94
N ASP A 142 -10.39 -0.47 -7.28
CA ASP A 142 -10.05 -1.26 -8.47
C ASP A 142 -9.19 -2.49 -8.09
N PRO A 143 -9.82 -3.60 -7.68
CA PRO A 143 -9.12 -4.83 -7.30
C PRO A 143 -8.32 -5.49 -8.45
N SER A 144 -8.63 -5.13 -9.70
CA SER A 144 -7.94 -5.63 -10.89
C SER A 144 -6.63 -4.88 -11.21
N ASN A 145 -6.27 -3.84 -10.44
CA ASN A 145 -5.09 -3.05 -10.72
C ASN A 145 -3.79 -3.82 -10.40
N ASP A 146 -3.19 -4.42 -11.42
CA ASP A 146 -1.98 -5.23 -11.25
C ASP A 146 -0.74 -4.40 -10.91
N GLU A 147 -0.67 -3.14 -11.36
CA GLU A 147 0.41 -2.22 -10.99
C GLU A 147 0.44 -1.98 -9.47
N ALA A 148 -0.72 -1.71 -8.87
CA ALA A 148 -0.83 -1.49 -7.43
C ALA A 148 -0.45 -2.76 -6.64
N LYS A 149 -0.87 -3.95 -7.07
CA LYS A 149 -0.47 -5.22 -6.43
C LYS A 149 1.04 -5.39 -6.44
N GLN A 150 1.67 -5.25 -7.60
CA GLN A 150 3.12 -5.43 -7.76
C GLN A 150 3.91 -4.44 -6.88
N LYS A 151 3.46 -3.18 -6.80
CA LYS A 151 4.12 -2.17 -5.96
C LYS A 151 3.92 -2.43 -4.48
N ILE A 152 2.73 -2.89 -4.05
CA ILE A 152 2.49 -3.33 -2.67
C ILE A 152 3.47 -4.46 -2.31
N ASP A 153 3.54 -5.51 -3.14
CA ASP A 153 4.41 -6.66 -2.89
C ASP A 153 5.89 -6.24 -2.82
N THR A 154 6.30 -5.33 -3.71
CA THR A 154 7.66 -4.80 -3.73
C THR A 154 7.97 -4.00 -2.46
N ILE A 155 7.08 -3.09 -2.04
CA ILE A 155 7.24 -2.30 -0.81
C ILE A 155 7.31 -3.24 0.41
N VAL A 156 6.42 -4.23 0.47
CA VAL A 156 6.39 -5.23 1.55
C VAL A 156 7.71 -5.99 1.61
N GLY A 157 8.24 -6.45 0.48
CA GLY A 157 9.55 -7.11 0.40
C GLY A 157 10.70 -6.21 0.88
N ILE A 158 10.65 -4.91 0.58
CA ILE A 158 11.63 -3.93 1.08
C ILE A 158 11.55 -3.84 2.62
N TYR A 159 10.35 -3.73 3.21
CA TYR A 159 10.20 -3.71 4.68
C TYR A 159 10.74 -4.99 5.35
N GLN A 160 10.39 -6.15 4.79
CA GLN A 160 10.85 -7.44 5.31
C GLN A 160 12.36 -7.60 5.21
N SER A 161 13.00 -7.19 4.10
CA SER A 161 14.46 -7.26 3.95
C SER A 161 15.21 -6.31 4.88
N MET A 162 14.58 -5.21 5.31
CA MET A 162 15.11 -4.32 6.36
C MET A 162 14.85 -4.84 7.79
N GLY A 163 14.19 -5.98 7.97
CA GLY A 163 13.80 -6.49 9.29
C GLY A 163 12.78 -5.59 10.00
N ARG A 164 11.98 -4.83 9.24
CA ARG A 164 10.98 -3.88 9.76
C ARG A 164 9.57 -4.44 9.56
N PRO A 165 8.64 -4.21 10.52
CA PRO A 165 7.25 -4.57 10.32
C PRO A 165 6.63 -3.74 9.19
N VAL A 166 5.75 -4.38 8.42
CA VAL A 166 4.99 -3.71 7.35
C VAL A 166 3.98 -2.77 8.01
N PRO A 167 3.94 -1.48 7.65
CA PRO A 167 2.93 -0.56 8.16
C PRO A 167 1.52 -1.04 7.81
N GLU A 168 0.63 -1.08 8.79
CA GLU A 168 -0.80 -1.23 8.57
C GLU A 168 -1.38 0.03 7.94
N VAL A 169 -2.53 -0.08 7.27
CA VAL A 169 -3.20 1.08 6.69
C VAL A 169 -3.69 1.94 7.85
N PRO A 170 -3.20 3.18 8.03
CA PRO A 170 -3.86 4.08 8.97
C PRO A 170 -5.26 4.37 8.43
N ASP A 171 -6.28 4.23 9.26
CA ASP A 171 -7.61 4.74 8.97
C ASP A 171 -7.47 6.25 8.66
N GLU A 172 -7.81 6.65 7.43
CA GLU A 172 -7.85 8.08 7.07
C GLU A 172 -8.92 8.75 7.96
N PRO A 173 -8.64 9.89 8.62
CA PRO A 173 -9.67 10.67 9.32
C PRO A 173 -10.66 11.32 8.34
#